data_AF-A0A2S8ZH12-F1
#
_entry.id   AF-A0A2S8ZH12-F1
#
_cell.length_a   1.000
_cell.length_b   1.000
_cell.length_c   1.000
_cell.angle_alpha   90.00
_cell.angle_beta   90.00
_cell.angle_gamma   90.00
#
_symmetry.space_group_name_H-M   'P 1'
#
loop_
_entity.id
_entity.type
_entity.pdbx_description
1 polymer ?
#
loop_
_entity_poly.entity_id
_entity_poly.type
_entity_poly.pdbx_seq_one_letter_code
_entity_poly.pdbx_strand_id
1 'polypeptide(L)'
;MKKFISEKFHIILAISVLVFIIFCLFDENLWVKKMLKAPKYTIGEAVTDWHQKNNNGVGTDYKYQVGNKIYFKTTNCSYKKGDKFLIIFDSIKPKNAKVLDIYSIENYLIDLKVPKNGWKYQDVPFNIDSNTIKKYVQDWNVEPFEYIQK
;
A
#
# COMPACT_ATOMS: atom_id res chain seq x y z
N MET A 1 43.52 17.00 -10.19
CA MET A 1 42.31 16.50 -9.52
C MET A 1 41.01 17.01 -10.12
N LYS A 2 40.78 18.33 -10.28
CA LYS A 2 39.51 18.86 -10.84
C LYS A 2 39.16 18.35 -12.25
N LYS A 3 40.15 18.15 -13.13
CA LYS A 3 39.94 17.71 -14.53
C LYS A 3 39.45 16.25 -14.63
N PHE A 4 40.07 15.34 -13.87
CA PHE A 4 39.65 13.92 -13.77
C PHE A 4 38.25 13.75 -13.18
N ILE A 5 37.92 14.54 -12.16
CA ILE A 5 36.58 14.52 -11.53
C ILE A 5 35.54 15.04 -12.52
N SER A 6 35.85 16.08 -13.29
CA SER A 6 34.96 16.62 -14.32
C SER A 6 34.71 15.64 -15.47
N GLU A 7 35.73 14.94 -15.95
CA GLU A 7 35.61 13.98 -17.07
C GLU A 7 34.88 12.69 -16.67
N LYS A 8 35.03 12.24 -15.42
CA LYS A 8 34.36 11.03 -14.91
C LYS A 8 33.13 11.30 -14.04
N PHE A 9 32.69 12.56 -13.95
CA PHE A 9 31.55 12.97 -13.13
C PHE A 9 30.29 12.18 -13.48
N HIS A 10 30.02 11.98 -14.77
CA HIS A 10 28.87 11.21 -15.25
C HIS A 10 28.88 9.76 -14.76
N ILE A 11 30.05 9.14 -14.63
CA ILE A 11 30.20 7.76 -14.13
C ILE A 11 29.92 7.72 -12.62
N ILE A 12 30.44 8.68 -11.87
CA ILE A 12 30.20 8.80 -10.43
C ILE A 12 28.70 9.04 -10.16
N LEU A 13 28.08 9.93 -10.95
CA LEU A 13 26.64 10.20 -10.86
C LEU A 13 25.81 8.95 -11.18
N ALA A 14 26.16 8.21 -12.24
CA ALA A 14 25.46 6.98 -12.59
C ALA A 14 25.52 5.92 -11.48
N ILE A 15 26.69 5.71 -10.88
CA ILE A 15 26.83 4.77 -9.74
C ILE A 15 26.01 5.25 -8.54
N SER A 16 26.02 6.55 -8.23
CA SER A 16 25.23 7.12 -7.14
C SER A 16 23.73 6.92 -7.34
N VAL A 17 23.22 7.15 -8.56
CA VAL A 17 21.82 6.94 -8.91
C VAL A 17 21.47 5.45 -8.81
N LEU A 18 22.34 4.55 -9.28
CA LEU A 18 22.12 3.10 -9.20
C LEU A 18 22.01 2.63 -7.73
N VAL A 19 22.92 3.07 -6.87
CA VAL A 19 22.89 2.77 -5.43
C VAL A 19 21.63 3.32 -4.77
N PHE A 20 21.21 4.53 -5.15
CA PHE A 20 19.98 5.15 -4.65
C PHE A 20 18.73 4.36 -5.06
N ILE A 21 18.63 3.94 -6.33
CA ILE A 21 17.53 3.09 -6.81
C ILE A 21 17.48 1.78 -6.02
N ILE A 22 18.63 1.09 -5.86
CA ILE A 22 18.71 -0.15 -5.08
C ILE A 22 18.23 0.09 -3.64
N PHE A 23 18.69 1.16 -2.99
CA PHE A 23 18.28 1.52 -1.64
C PHE A 23 16.75 1.75 -1.53
N CYS A 24 16.15 2.47 -2.48
CA CYS A 24 14.71 2.70 -2.53
C CYS A 24 13.91 1.37 -2.64
N LEU A 25 14.37 0.44 -3.48
CA LEU A 25 13.71 -0.88 -3.63
C LEU A 25 13.78 -1.72 -2.34
N PHE A 26 14.86 -1.62 -1.57
CA PHE A 26 14.98 -2.31 -0.29
C PHE A 26 14.02 -1.75 0.78
N ASP A 27 13.82 -0.43 0.84
CA ASP A 27 12.95 0.20 1.86
C ASP A 27 11.48 -0.21 1.69
N GLU A 28 10.99 -0.29 0.44
CA GLU A 28 9.62 -0.73 0.15
C GLU A 28 9.35 -2.17 0.62
N ASN A 29 10.32 -3.06 0.42
CA ASN A 29 10.18 -4.45 0.85
C ASN A 29 10.24 -4.60 2.38
N LEU A 30 10.97 -3.70 3.07
CA LEU A 30 11.11 -3.75 4.53
C LEU A 30 9.82 -3.37 5.26
N TRP A 31 9.09 -2.34 4.82
CA TRP A 31 7.86 -1.96 5.51
C TRP A 31 6.74 -2.98 5.30
N VAL A 32 6.65 -3.58 4.11
CA VAL A 32 5.68 -4.66 3.83
C VAL A 32 5.94 -5.87 4.73
N LYS A 33 7.21 -6.29 4.86
CA LYS A 33 7.58 -7.37 5.79
C LYS A 33 7.21 -7.04 7.24
N LYS A 34 7.39 -5.78 7.67
CA LYS A 34 7.00 -5.35 9.03
C LYS A 34 5.49 -5.36 9.23
N MET A 35 4.73 -4.84 8.26
CA MET A 35 3.27 -4.87 8.27
C MET A 35 2.75 -6.31 8.39
N LEU A 36 3.27 -7.25 7.60
CA LEU A 36 2.84 -8.65 7.61
C LEU A 36 3.22 -9.42 8.88
N LYS A 37 4.17 -8.93 9.69
CA LYS A 37 4.51 -9.54 11.00
C LYS A 37 3.45 -9.29 12.07
N ALA A 38 2.84 -8.10 12.05
CA ALA A 38 1.82 -7.71 13.02
C ALA A 38 0.70 -6.91 12.31
N PRO A 39 -0.02 -7.55 11.36
CA PRO A 39 -1.00 -6.87 10.55
C PRO A 39 -2.25 -6.60 11.37
N LYS A 40 -2.87 -5.46 11.07
CA LYS A 40 -4.22 -5.16 11.50
C LYS A 40 -5.06 -4.69 10.35
N TYR A 41 -6.37 -4.74 10.56
CA TYR A 41 -7.34 -4.47 9.51
C TYR A 41 -8.32 -3.39 9.94
N THR A 42 -8.73 -2.57 8.98
CA THR A 42 -9.72 -1.51 9.17
C THR A 42 -10.45 -1.28 7.86
N ILE A 43 -11.45 -0.40 7.89
CA ILE A 43 -12.18 0.03 6.71
C ILE A 43 -11.65 1.36 6.22
N GLY A 44 -11.32 1.40 4.94
CA GLY A 44 -11.09 2.63 4.18
C GLY A 44 -12.37 3.08 3.50
N GLU A 45 -12.49 4.38 3.28
CA GLU A 45 -13.60 5.00 2.54
C GLU A 45 -13.01 5.91 1.47
N ALA A 46 -13.41 5.71 0.21
CA ALA A 46 -13.06 6.59 -0.89
C ALA A 46 -13.65 8.00 -0.66
N VAL A 47 -12.81 9.03 -0.71
CA VAL A 47 -13.23 10.44 -0.57
C VAL A 47 -13.44 11.14 -1.91
N THR A 48 -12.88 10.57 -2.98
CA THR A 48 -13.07 11.01 -4.37
C THR A 48 -13.48 9.82 -5.23
N ASP A 49 -14.08 10.09 -6.38
CA ASP A 49 -14.09 9.10 -7.45
C ASP A 49 -12.66 8.91 -8.00
N TRP A 50 -12.45 7.83 -8.76
CA TRP A 50 -11.22 7.68 -9.53
C TRP A 50 -11.04 8.87 -10.47
N HIS A 51 -9.88 9.51 -10.39
CA HIS A 51 -9.59 10.66 -11.23
C HIS A 51 -8.10 10.72 -11.56
N GLN A 52 -7.82 11.31 -12.71
CA GLN A 52 -6.47 11.73 -13.08
C GLN A 52 -6.26 13.14 -12.53
N LYS A 53 -5.37 13.30 -11.55
CA LYS A 53 -4.97 14.65 -11.11
C LYS A 53 -4.09 15.25 -12.19
N ASN A 54 -4.37 16.49 -12.59
CA ASN A 54 -3.65 17.19 -13.65
C ASN A 54 -2.12 17.30 -13.45
N ASN A 55 -1.58 16.99 -12.26
CA ASN A 55 -0.15 17.08 -11.96
C ASN A 55 0.43 16.04 -10.97
N ASN A 56 -0.32 15.10 -10.39
CA ASN A 56 0.16 14.32 -9.24
C ASN A 56 -0.37 12.87 -9.14
N GLY A 57 -0.49 12.19 -10.28
CA GLY A 57 -0.83 10.78 -10.33
C GLY A 57 -2.33 10.50 -10.52
N VAL A 58 -2.63 9.22 -10.62
CA VAL A 58 -3.94 8.70 -11.02
C VAL A 58 -4.43 7.77 -9.93
N GLY A 59 -5.68 7.93 -9.50
CA GLY A 59 -6.24 7.04 -8.52
C GLY A 59 -7.44 7.59 -7.78
N THR A 60 -7.84 6.85 -6.75
CA THR A 60 -8.89 7.22 -5.82
C THR A 60 -8.25 7.65 -4.50
N ASP A 61 -8.54 8.85 -4.04
CA ASP A 61 -8.17 9.27 -2.69
C ASP A 61 -9.11 8.60 -1.69
N TYR A 62 -8.56 8.19 -0.55
CA TYR A 62 -9.31 7.54 0.51
C TYR A 62 -8.81 7.95 1.89
N LYS A 63 -9.68 7.77 2.88
CA LYS A 63 -9.38 7.94 4.29
C LYS A 63 -9.60 6.64 5.05
N TYR A 64 -8.88 6.46 6.14
CA TYR A 64 -9.14 5.39 7.12
C TYR A 64 -8.80 5.88 8.52
N GLN A 65 -9.48 5.31 9.52
CA GLN A 65 -9.28 5.69 10.92
C GLN A 65 -8.59 4.58 11.69
N VAL A 66 -7.57 4.97 12.47
CA VAL A 66 -6.95 4.12 13.49
C VAL A 66 -6.77 4.97 14.74
N GLY A 67 -7.40 4.55 15.83
CA GLY A 67 -7.46 5.29 17.07
C GLY A 67 -8.37 6.51 16.92
N ASN A 68 -7.83 7.65 17.32
CA ASN A 68 -8.44 8.96 17.12
C ASN A 68 -7.80 9.70 15.93
N LYS A 69 -7.05 9.00 15.06
CA LYS A 69 -6.33 9.60 13.93
C LYS A 69 -6.92 9.12 12.61
N ILE A 70 -7.11 10.07 11.70
CA ILE A 70 -7.52 9.84 10.32
C ILE A 70 -6.28 9.93 9.44
N TYR A 71 -6.11 8.96 8.56
CA TYR A 71 -5.04 8.91 7.58
C TYR A 71 -5.64 9.07 6.19
N PHE A 72 -4.95 9.81 5.32
CA PHE A 72 -5.33 10.00 3.93
C PHE A 72 -4.27 9.38 3.02
N LYS A 73 -4.72 8.68 1.98
CA LYS A 73 -3.87 8.04 0.98
C LYS A 73 -4.56 8.02 -0.36
N THR A 74 -3.79 7.67 -1.39
CA THR A 74 -4.32 7.42 -2.74
C THR A 74 -4.07 5.96 -3.09
N THR A 75 -5.03 5.33 -3.75
CA THR A 75 -4.91 3.99 -4.33
C THR A 75 -5.12 4.05 -5.84
N ASN A 76 -4.49 3.16 -6.58
CA ASN A 76 -4.71 3.01 -8.02
C ASN A 76 -6.04 2.29 -8.35
N CYS A 77 -6.66 1.63 -7.36
CA CYS A 77 -7.97 1.00 -7.51
C CYS A 77 -9.03 2.04 -7.91
N SER A 78 -9.92 1.65 -8.83
CA SER A 78 -11.00 2.49 -9.34
C SER A 78 -12.25 2.39 -8.47
N TYR A 79 -12.29 3.19 -7.40
CA TYR A 79 -13.46 3.29 -6.53
C TYR A 79 -14.28 4.54 -6.85
N LYS A 80 -15.55 4.50 -6.46
CA LYS A 80 -16.43 5.67 -6.40
C LYS A 80 -16.37 6.26 -4.99
N LYS A 81 -16.63 7.56 -4.89
CA LYS A 81 -16.71 8.26 -3.62
C LYS A 81 -17.74 7.59 -2.72
N GLY A 82 -17.33 7.30 -1.48
CA GLY A 82 -18.15 6.60 -0.49
C GLY A 82 -17.98 5.08 -0.48
N ASP A 83 -17.33 4.49 -1.50
CA ASP A 83 -17.02 3.06 -1.49
C ASP A 83 -16.16 2.72 -0.28
N LYS A 84 -16.52 1.61 0.37
CA LYS A 84 -15.79 1.06 1.52
C LYS A 84 -15.01 -0.18 1.11
N PHE A 85 -13.80 -0.30 1.62
CA PHE A 85 -12.92 -1.43 1.31
C PHE A 85 -11.99 -1.77 2.47
N LEU A 86 -11.47 -3.00 2.46
CA LEU A 86 -10.58 -3.49 3.49
C LEU A 86 -9.19 -2.89 3.33
N ILE A 87 -8.64 -2.39 4.45
CA ILE A 87 -7.27 -1.92 4.56
C ILE A 87 -6.50 -2.85 5.48
N ILE A 88 -5.32 -3.28 5.06
CA ILE A 88 -4.30 -3.86 5.93
C ILE A 88 -3.31 -2.76 6.32
N PHE A 89 -2.88 -2.73 7.59
CA PHE A 89 -1.90 -1.77 8.08
C PHE A 89 -0.97 -2.35 9.15
N ASP A 90 0.19 -1.73 9.31
CA ASP A 90 1.18 -2.05 10.36
C ASP A 90 0.69 -1.52 11.71
N SER A 91 0.52 -2.42 12.68
CA SER A 91 0.05 -2.07 14.03
C SER A 91 0.90 -1.04 14.77
N ILE A 92 2.21 -0.92 14.45
CA ILE A 92 3.15 0.03 15.06
C ILE A 92 3.16 1.35 14.28
N LYS A 93 3.09 1.28 12.94
CA LYS A 93 3.10 2.45 12.05
C LYS A 93 1.88 2.44 11.12
N PRO A 94 0.69 2.87 11.57
CA PRO A 94 -0.54 2.77 10.78
C PRO A 94 -0.54 3.50 9.43
N LYS A 95 0.40 4.43 9.20
CA LYS A 95 0.64 5.04 7.88
C LYS A 95 1.13 4.03 6.83
N ASN A 96 1.73 2.92 7.27
CA ASN A 96 2.14 1.81 6.42
C ASN A 96 0.91 0.92 6.23
N ALA A 97 0.21 1.13 5.12
CA ALA A 97 -1.09 0.54 4.86
C ALA A 97 -1.29 0.34 3.37
N LYS A 98 -2.05 -0.69 3.01
CA LYS A 98 -2.39 -1.07 1.62
C LYS A 98 -3.87 -1.42 1.54
N VAL A 99 -4.47 -1.11 0.39
CA VAL A 99 -5.83 -1.56 0.06
C VAL A 99 -5.79 -3.04 -0.27
N LEU A 100 -6.78 -3.80 0.18
CA LEU A 100 -7.01 -5.18 -0.21
C LEU A 100 -8.24 -5.25 -1.11
N ASP A 101 -8.10 -4.80 -2.37
CA ASP A 101 -9.19 -4.73 -3.35
C ASP A 101 -9.70 -6.11 -3.81
N ILE A 102 -8.93 -7.16 -3.50
CA ILE A 102 -9.32 -8.57 -3.62
C ILE A 102 -10.50 -8.97 -2.71
N TYR A 103 -10.89 -8.14 -1.76
CA TYR A 103 -12.07 -8.36 -0.91
C TYR A 103 -13.10 -7.26 -1.13
N SER A 104 -14.32 -7.66 -1.48
CA SER A 104 -15.48 -6.78 -1.52
C SER A 104 -16.15 -6.74 -0.15
N ILE A 105 -16.49 -5.54 0.31
CA ILE A 105 -17.29 -5.37 1.52
C ILE A 105 -18.74 -5.39 1.12
N GLU A 106 -19.44 -6.46 1.48
CA GLU A 106 -20.87 -6.59 1.23
C GLU A 106 -21.67 -5.52 1.97
N ASN A 107 -22.83 -5.15 1.42
CA ASN A 107 -23.62 -4.03 1.96
C ASN A 107 -24.00 -4.20 3.43
N TYR A 108 -24.23 -5.42 3.92
CA TYR A 108 -24.55 -5.67 5.33
C TYR A 108 -23.35 -5.47 6.28
N LEU A 109 -22.14 -5.38 5.75
CA LEU A 109 -20.90 -5.15 6.49
C LEU A 109 -20.52 -3.65 6.54
N ILE A 110 -21.28 -2.78 5.89
CA ILE A 110 -20.99 -1.33 5.82
C ILE A 110 -21.07 -0.65 7.20
N ASP A 111 -21.92 -1.15 8.10
CA ASP A 111 -22.15 -0.61 9.44
C ASP A 111 -21.32 -1.31 10.54
N LEU A 112 -20.29 -2.06 10.14
CA LEU A 112 -19.40 -2.71 11.08
C LEU A 112 -18.71 -1.71 12.01
N LYS A 113 -18.82 -1.98 13.31
CA LYS A 113 -18.02 -1.29 14.32
C LYS A 113 -16.57 -1.76 14.24
N VAL A 114 -15.74 -0.97 13.58
CA VAL A 114 -14.29 -1.18 13.60
C VAL A 114 -13.76 -0.85 14.99
N PRO A 115 -13.01 -1.76 15.66
CA PRO A 115 -12.36 -1.48 16.91
C PRO A 115 -11.41 -0.29 16.77
N LYS A 116 -11.25 0.48 17.86
CA LYS A 116 -10.40 1.67 17.88
C LYS A 116 -9.01 1.41 17.27
N ASN A 117 -8.40 0.26 17.52
CA ASN A 117 -7.06 -0.06 17.02
C ASN A 117 -7.06 -1.01 15.81
N GLY A 118 -8.16 -1.12 15.07
CA GLY A 118 -8.37 -2.09 14.01
C GLY A 118 -8.57 -3.53 14.51
N TRP A 119 -9.02 -4.40 13.62
CA TRP A 119 -9.18 -5.83 13.86
C TRP A 119 -7.84 -6.56 13.81
N LYS A 120 -7.71 -7.62 14.61
CA LYS A 120 -6.78 -8.71 14.28
C LYS A 120 -7.39 -9.55 13.16
N TYR A 121 -6.58 -10.41 12.53
CA TYR A 121 -7.04 -11.31 11.47
C TYR A 121 -8.33 -12.07 11.83
N GLN A 122 -8.34 -12.72 12.99
CA GLN A 122 -9.46 -13.51 13.49
C GLN A 122 -10.72 -12.68 13.88
N ASP A 123 -10.56 -11.36 14.03
CA ASP A 123 -11.65 -10.47 14.43
C ASP A 123 -12.31 -9.82 13.20
N VAL A 124 -11.79 -10.07 11.99
CA VAL A 124 -12.40 -9.58 10.75
C VAL A 124 -13.73 -10.31 10.53
N PRO A 125 -14.85 -9.59 10.41
CA PRO A 125 -16.20 -10.17 10.47
C PRO A 125 -16.66 -10.78 9.14
N PHE A 126 -15.72 -11.09 8.24
CA PHE A 126 -15.95 -11.73 6.96
C PHE A 126 -14.73 -12.54 6.56
N ASN A 127 -14.93 -13.46 5.61
CA ASN A 127 -13.90 -14.42 5.26
C ASN A 127 -12.73 -13.74 4.53
N ILE A 128 -11.54 -13.82 5.14
CA ILE A 128 -10.27 -13.38 4.56
C ILE A 128 -9.26 -14.51 4.68
N ASP A 129 -8.30 -14.56 3.76
CA ASP A 129 -7.27 -15.60 3.74
C ASP A 129 -5.88 -14.98 3.88
N SER A 130 -5.19 -15.34 4.96
CA SER A 130 -3.86 -14.77 5.26
C SER A 130 -2.80 -15.09 4.20
N ASN A 131 -2.88 -16.24 3.51
CA ASN A 131 -1.93 -16.61 2.45
C ASN A 131 -2.20 -15.82 1.18
N THR A 132 -3.46 -15.63 0.81
CA THR A 132 -3.87 -14.78 -0.31
C THR A 132 -3.49 -13.34 -0.05
N ILE A 133 -3.71 -12.80 1.15
CA ILE A 133 -3.26 -11.45 1.53
C ILE A 133 -1.75 -11.35 1.42
N LYS A 134 -1.00 -12.32 1.96
CA LYS A 134 0.45 -12.32 1.91
C LYS A 134 0.96 -12.30 0.46
N LYS A 135 0.42 -13.17 -0.40
CA LYS A 135 0.73 -13.20 -1.84
C LYS A 135 0.38 -11.88 -2.49
N TYR A 136 -0.86 -11.41 -2.37
CA TYR A 136 -1.31 -10.14 -2.96
C TYR A 136 -0.43 -8.95 -2.57
N VAL A 137 -0.11 -8.81 -1.27
CA VAL A 137 0.70 -7.70 -0.79
C VAL A 137 2.16 -7.81 -1.27
N GLN A 138 2.71 -9.03 -1.34
CA GLN A 138 4.08 -9.31 -1.77
C GLN A 138 4.25 -9.29 -3.30
N ASP A 139 3.32 -9.83 -4.07
CA ASP A 139 3.35 -9.90 -5.54
C ASP A 139 3.23 -8.52 -6.16
N TRP A 140 2.49 -7.59 -5.53
CA TRP A 140 2.52 -6.17 -5.91
C TRP A 140 3.79 -5.43 -5.45
N ASN A 141 4.68 -6.09 -4.71
CA ASN A 141 5.97 -5.60 -4.25
C ASN A 141 7.15 -6.33 -4.94
N VAL A 142 6.84 -7.26 -5.83
CA VAL A 142 7.78 -7.94 -6.71
C VAL A 142 7.39 -7.49 -8.12
N GLU A 143 8.34 -7.03 -8.93
CA GLU A 143 8.05 -6.71 -10.33
C GLU A 143 7.27 -7.86 -10.99
N PRO A 144 6.33 -7.58 -11.91
CA PRO A 144 5.54 -8.62 -12.54
C PRO A 144 6.48 -9.55 -13.31
N PHE A 145 6.81 -10.70 -12.72
CA PHE A 145 7.34 -11.81 -13.48
C PHE A 145 6.21 -12.29 -14.38
N GLU A 146 6.43 -12.14 -15.68
CA GLU A 146 5.55 -12.63 -16.73
C GLU A 146 5.07 -14.05 -16.38
N TYR A 147 3.74 -14.19 -16.21
CA TYR A 147 3.15 -15.52 -16.19
C TYR A 147 3.35 -16.12 -17.58
N ILE A 148 4.35 -17.00 -17.72
CA ILE A 148 4.44 -17.88 -18.88
C ILE A 148 3.19 -18.76 -18.82
N GLN A 149 2.21 -18.47 -19.68
CA GLN A 149 1.10 -19.36 -19.95
C GLN A 149 1.68 -20.68 -20.47
N LYS A 150 1.37 -21.78 -19.79
CA LYS A 150 1.54 -23.14 -20.31
C LYS A 150 0.27 -23.57 -21.03
#